data_AF-X1TNB9-F1
#
_entry.id   AF-X1TNB9-F1
#
_cell.length_a   1.000
_cell.length_b   1.000
_cell.length_c   1.000
_cell.angle_alpha   90.00
_cell.angle_beta   90.00
_cell.angle_gamma   90.00
#
_symmetry.space_group_name_H-M   'P 1'
#
loop_
_entity.id
_entity.type
_entity.pdbx_description
1 polymer ?
#
loop_
_entity_poly.entity_id
_entity_poly.type
_entity_poly.pdbx_seq_one_letter_code
_entity_poly.pdbx_strand_id
1 'polypeptide(L)'
;MEGPAFSTRAESRLYRSWGADIIGMTALPEAKLAREAEICYAIIGCVTDYDSWMERSEPVTIDAILNVLRQNIDTAKKIIKLAVSRIPEERNCGCATALEGAIVTAPELIPAEQKKKLNLLIGKYISDREA
;
A
#
# COMPACT_ATOMS: atom_id res chain seq x y z
N MET A 1 3.72 -8.13 7.45
CA MET A 1 4.82 -8.62 8.30
C MET A 1 6.09 -7.86 7.94
N GLU A 2 7.11 -7.84 8.80
CA GLU A 2 8.34 -7.06 8.52
C GLU A 2 9.27 -7.75 7.50
N GLY A 3 9.42 -9.08 7.60
CA GLY A 3 10.45 -9.81 6.81
C GLY A 3 11.86 -9.68 7.40
N PRO A 4 12.92 -10.13 6.70
CA PRO A 4 12.93 -10.76 5.38
C PRO A 4 12.60 -12.26 5.40
N ALA A 5 12.57 -12.89 6.58
CA ALA A 5 12.19 -14.30 6.72
C ALA A 5 10.70 -14.47 6.44
N PHE A 6 10.32 -15.61 5.85
CA PHE A 6 8.91 -16.01 5.75
C PHE A 6 8.33 -16.32 7.13
N SER A 7 7.00 -16.27 7.23
CA SER A 7 6.30 -16.60 8.45
C SER A 7 6.52 -18.05 8.84
N THR A 8 6.67 -18.29 10.14
CA THR A 8 6.45 -19.60 10.73
C THR A 8 5.00 -20.04 10.51
N ARG A 9 4.76 -21.35 10.58
CA ARG A 9 3.41 -21.89 10.47
C ARG A 9 2.46 -21.38 11.56
N ALA A 10 2.98 -21.10 12.76
CA ALA A 10 2.19 -20.53 13.85
C ALA A 10 1.72 -19.11 13.52
N GLU A 11 2.62 -18.27 13.00
CA GLU A 11 2.28 -16.91 12.53
C GLU A 11 1.27 -16.95 11.38
N SER A 12 1.47 -17.82 10.39
CA SER A 12 0.53 -17.96 9.26
C SER A 12 -0.87 -18.37 9.73
N ARG A 13 -0.99 -19.30 10.69
CA ARG A 13 -2.27 -19.66 11.33
C ARG A 13 -2.89 -18.51 12.12
N LEU A 14 -2.08 -17.70 12.80
CA LEU A 14 -2.55 -16.50 13.50
C LEU A 14 -3.11 -15.46 12.52
N TYR A 15 -2.41 -15.17 11.42
CA TYR A 15 -2.91 -14.21 10.43
C TYR A 15 -4.24 -14.66 9.81
N ARG A 16 -4.37 -15.97 9.55
CA ARG A 16 -5.63 -16.54 9.08
C ARG A 16 -6.75 -16.45 10.12
N SER A 17 -6.45 -16.60 11.41
CA SER A 17 -7.47 -16.44 12.46
C SER A 17 -7.96 -15.00 12.60
N TRP A 18 -7.17 -14.02 12.14
CA TRP A 18 -7.59 -12.62 11.99
C TRP A 18 -8.42 -12.36 10.71
N GLY A 19 -8.58 -13.36 9.84
CA GLY A 19 -9.27 -13.22 8.57
C GLY A 19 -8.41 -12.62 7.45
N ALA A 20 -7.08 -12.67 7.57
CA ALA A 20 -6.20 -12.23 6.47
C ALA A 20 -6.16 -13.28 5.35
N ASP A 21 -6.37 -12.83 4.11
CA ASP A 21 -6.39 -13.69 2.91
C ASP A 21 -5.02 -13.78 2.21
N ILE A 22 -4.26 -12.68 2.22
CA ILE A 22 -2.95 -12.57 1.57
C ILE A 22 -1.92 -11.97 2.53
N ILE A 23 -0.66 -12.34 2.34
CA ILE A 23 0.47 -11.82 3.11
C ILE A 23 1.52 -11.22 2.19
N GLY A 24 2.15 -10.15 2.66
CA GLY A 24 3.24 -9.45 1.97
C GLY A 24 4.01 -8.55 2.94
N MET A 25 5.06 -7.91 2.41
CA MET A 25 6.02 -7.14 3.22
C MET A 25 6.10 -5.64 2.83
N THR A 26 5.42 -5.20 1.75
CA THR A 26 5.65 -3.87 1.16
C THR A 26 4.46 -2.90 1.25
N ALA A 27 3.23 -3.43 1.41
CA ALA A 27 2.01 -2.61 1.41
C ALA A 27 1.97 -1.56 2.55
N LEU A 28 2.63 -1.86 3.67
CA LEU A 28 2.80 -0.95 4.79
C LEU A 28 4.30 -0.66 4.94
N PRO A 29 4.74 0.62 5.06
CA PRO A 29 3.94 1.83 5.27
C PRO A 29 3.39 2.50 4.00
N GLU A 30 3.64 1.95 2.80
CA GLU A 30 3.31 2.61 1.51
C GLU A 30 1.86 3.11 1.43
N ALA A 31 0.87 2.28 1.81
CA ALA A 31 -0.53 2.66 1.78
C ALA A 31 -0.87 3.82 2.74
N LYS A 32 -0.19 3.91 3.89
CA LYS A 32 -0.39 5.02 4.84
C LYS A 32 0.19 6.32 4.29
N LEU A 33 1.41 6.25 3.76
CA LEU A 33 2.07 7.41 3.15
C LEU A 33 1.30 7.93 1.93
N ALA A 34 0.77 7.04 1.09
CA ALA A 34 -0.07 7.43 -0.04
C ALA A 34 -1.37 8.12 0.42
N ARG A 35 -1.95 7.67 1.56
CA ARG A 35 -3.12 8.31 2.15
C ARG A 35 -2.80 9.70 2.70
N GLU A 36 -1.69 9.86 3.42
CA GLU A 36 -1.22 11.16 3.93
C GLU A 36 -0.87 12.14 2.80
N ALA A 37 -0.42 11.62 1.65
CA ALA A 37 -0.18 12.39 0.43
C ALA A 37 -1.42 12.54 -0.47
N GLU A 38 -2.59 12.06 -0.04
CA GLU A 38 -3.87 12.20 -0.74
C GLU A 38 -3.87 11.63 -2.17
N ILE A 39 -3.14 10.55 -2.36
CA ILE A 39 -3.08 9.76 -3.60
C ILE A 39 -4.14 8.64 -3.49
N CYS A 40 -5.04 8.49 -4.48
CA CYS A 40 -5.93 7.31 -4.50
C CYS A 40 -5.00 6.07 -4.73
N TYR A 41 -4.94 5.15 -3.75
CA TYR A 41 -4.00 4.02 -3.72
C TYR A 41 -4.73 2.68 -3.79
N ALA A 42 -4.20 1.73 -4.55
CA ALA A 42 -4.70 0.36 -4.67
C ALA A 42 -3.55 -0.61 -4.94
N ILE A 43 -3.72 -1.88 -4.55
CA ILE A 43 -2.71 -2.93 -4.70
C ILE A 43 -3.21 -4.02 -5.67
N ILE A 44 -2.33 -4.45 -6.57
CA ILE A 44 -2.51 -5.68 -7.35
C ILE A 44 -1.68 -6.78 -6.67
N GLY A 45 -2.32 -7.55 -5.78
CA GLY A 45 -1.67 -8.65 -5.06
C GLY A 45 -1.53 -9.89 -5.95
N CYS A 46 -0.33 -10.17 -6.43
CA CYS A 46 -0.04 -11.34 -7.25
C CYS A 46 0.35 -12.53 -6.35
N VAL A 47 -0.55 -13.50 -6.19
CA VAL A 47 -0.31 -14.69 -5.35
C VAL A 47 0.80 -15.55 -5.98
N THR A 48 1.86 -15.82 -5.22
CA THR A 48 3.01 -16.63 -5.67
C THR A 48 3.01 -18.05 -5.10
N ASP A 49 2.48 -18.19 -3.89
CA ASP A 49 2.46 -19.43 -3.13
C ASP A 49 1.40 -19.33 -2.02
N TYR A 50 1.34 -20.34 -1.15
CA TYR A 50 0.32 -20.44 -0.10
C TYR A 50 0.93 -20.24 1.29
N ASP A 51 2.07 -19.56 1.42
CA ASP A 51 2.77 -19.33 2.68
C ASP A 51 3.02 -20.65 3.45
N SER A 52 3.45 -20.56 4.70
CA SER A 52 3.79 -21.72 5.54
C SER A 52 2.59 -22.45 6.15
N TRP A 53 1.35 -22.01 5.94
CA TRP A 53 0.17 -22.70 6.53
C TRP A 53 -0.19 -23.99 5.81
N MET A 54 0.09 -24.08 4.50
CA MET A 54 -0.33 -25.23 3.71
C MET A 54 0.67 -26.36 3.85
N GLU A 55 0.23 -27.47 4.45
CA GLU A 55 1.01 -28.70 4.51
C GLU A 55 1.01 -29.36 3.13
N ARG A 56 2.11 -29.18 2.38
CA ARG A 56 2.31 -29.82 1.09
C ARG A 56 3.07 -31.14 1.25
N SER A 57 2.69 -32.14 0.46
CA SER A 57 3.46 -33.38 0.31
C SER A 57 4.77 -33.17 -0.47
N GLU A 58 4.83 -32.13 -1.30
CA GLU A 58 6.02 -31.76 -2.08
C GLU A 58 6.52 -30.36 -1.73
N PRO A 59 7.85 -30.17 -1.57
CA PRO A 59 8.44 -28.87 -1.27
C PRO A 59 8.26 -27.89 -2.44
N VAL A 60 8.00 -26.62 -2.13
CA VAL A 60 7.95 -25.57 -3.15
C VAL A 60 9.36 -25.37 -3.71
N THR A 61 9.55 -25.64 -4.99
CA THR A 61 10.82 -25.41 -5.67
C THR A 61 10.97 -23.95 -6.10
N ILE A 62 12.20 -23.44 -6.12
CA ILE A 62 12.50 -22.08 -6.59
C ILE A 62 12.00 -21.89 -8.03
N ASP A 63 12.16 -22.89 -8.89
CA ASP A 63 11.70 -22.83 -10.28
C ASP A 63 10.18 -22.69 -10.40
N ALA A 64 9.40 -23.37 -9.55
CA ALA A 64 7.95 -23.21 -9.52
C ALA A 64 7.55 -21.77 -9.16
N ILE A 65 8.21 -21.18 -8.15
CA ILE A 65 7.98 -19.78 -7.75
C ILE A 65 8.32 -18.84 -8.90
N LEU A 66 9.50 -19.01 -9.53
CA LEU A 66 9.94 -18.16 -10.64
C LEU A 66 8.99 -18.24 -11.85
N ASN A 67 8.43 -19.42 -12.13
CA ASN A 67 7.46 -19.59 -13.20
C ASN A 67 6.14 -18.87 -12.90
N VAL A 68 5.61 -19.00 -11.68
CA VAL A 68 4.41 -18.27 -11.23
C VAL A 68 4.65 -16.76 -11.27
N LEU A 69 5.82 -16.29 -10.83
CA LEU A 69 6.21 -14.88 -10.90
C LEU A 69 6.19 -14.33 -12.33
N ARG A 70 6.76 -15.06 -13.30
CA ARG A 70 6.74 -14.64 -14.72
C ARG A 70 5.32 -14.53 -15.26
N GLN A 71 4.45 -15.51 -14.97
CA GLN A 71 3.04 -15.47 -15.38
C GLN A 71 2.28 -14.29 -14.74
N ASN A 72 2.56 -14.02 -13.47
CA ASN A 72 1.99 -12.88 -12.74
C ASN A 72 2.43 -11.54 -13.34
N ILE A 73 3.69 -11.40 -13.77
CA ILE A 73 4.19 -10.17 -14.41
C ILE A 73 3.41 -9.84 -15.68
N ASP A 74 3.19 -10.82 -16.56
CA ASP A 74 2.46 -10.57 -17.80
C ASP A 74 0.99 -10.23 -17.57
N THR A 75 0.38 -10.86 -16.56
CA THR A 75 -0.99 -10.56 -16.14
C THR A 75 -1.09 -9.15 -15.54
N ALA A 76 -0.18 -8.79 -14.64
CA ALA A 76 -0.14 -7.48 -14.01
C ALA A 76 0.05 -6.36 -15.05
N LYS A 77 0.93 -6.54 -16.05
CA LYS A 77 1.10 -5.59 -17.16
C LYS A 77 -0.20 -5.37 -17.93
N LYS A 78 -0.96 -6.42 -18.21
CA LYS A 78 -2.27 -6.31 -18.89
C LYS A 78 -3.29 -5.57 -18.03
N ILE A 79 -3.35 -5.89 -16.74
CA ILE A 79 -4.24 -5.21 -15.78
C ILE A 79 -3.90 -3.72 -15.71
N ILE A 80 -2.63 -3.36 -15.57
CA ILE A 80 -2.19 -1.96 -15.49
C ILE A 80 -2.57 -1.19 -16.77
N LYS A 81 -2.31 -1.75 -17.96
CA LYS A 81 -2.71 -1.12 -19.23
C LYS A 81 -4.21 -0.86 -19.31
N LEU A 82 -5.03 -1.80 -18.83
CA LEU A 82 -6.49 -1.66 -18.82
C LEU A 82 -6.98 -0.70 -17.73
N ALA A 83 -6.35 -0.71 -16.56
CA ALA A 83 -6.69 0.15 -15.45
C ALA A 83 -6.42 1.61 -15.81
N VAL A 84 -5.21 1.92 -16.30
CA VAL A 84 -4.81 3.29 -16.66
C VAL A 84 -5.74 3.91 -17.71
N SER A 85 -6.22 3.14 -18.68
CA SER A 85 -7.16 3.66 -19.69
C SER A 85 -8.60 3.87 -19.17
N ARG A 86 -8.90 3.41 -17.95
CA ARG A 86 -10.22 3.50 -17.32
C ARG A 86 -10.26 4.38 -16.08
N ILE A 87 -9.12 4.87 -15.62
CA ILE A 87 -9.08 5.82 -14.49
C ILE A 87 -9.71 7.13 -14.97
N PRO A 88 -10.75 7.64 -14.29
CA PRO A 88 -11.37 8.91 -14.66
C PRO A 88 -10.40 10.07 -14.43
N GLU A 89 -10.49 11.09 -15.27
CA GLU A 89 -9.71 12.34 -15.11
C GLU A 89 -10.13 13.08 -13.84
N GLU A 90 -11.44 13.11 -13.56
CA GLU A 90 -11.99 13.73 -12.36
C GLU A 90 -11.92 12.78 -11.16
N ARG A 91 -11.43 13.32 -10.03
CA ARG A 91 -11.31 12.60 -8.76
C ARG A 91 -12.46 12.94 -7.83
N ASN A 92 -13.44 12.03 -7.76
CA ASN A 92 -14.55 12.11 -6.79
C ASN A 92 -14.33 11.20 -5.55
N CYS A 93 -13.10 10.67 -5.39
CA CYS A 93 -12.69 9.80 -4.29
C CYS A 93 -12.37 10.65 -3.03
N GLY A 94 -12.80 10.22 -1.84
CA GLY A 94 -12.47 10.91 -0.57
C GLY A 94 -10.96 10.93 -0.25
N CYS A 95 -10.12 10.19 -0.97
CA CYS A 95 -8.67 10.24 -0.79
C CYS A 95 -8.08 11.61 -1.15
N ALA A 96 -8.74 12.41 -1.99
CA ALA A 96 -8.23 13.73 -2.41
C ALA A 96 -8.21 14.78 -1.30
N THR A 97 -8.99 14.56 -0.24
CA THR A 97 -9.09 15.45 0.93
C THR A 97 -8.81 14.71 2.24
N ALA A 98 -8.15 13.55 2.17
CA ALA A 98 -7.97 12.69 3.33
C ALA A 98 -7.16 13.32 4.47
N LEU A 99 -6.36 14.34 4.18
CA LEU A 99 -5.55 15.05 5.17
C LEU A 99 -6.33 16.21 5.82
N GLU A 100 -7.50 16.57 5.28
CA GLU A 100 -8.39 17.57 5.86
C GLU A 100 -8.83 17.15 7.27
N GLY A 101 -8.54 17.99 8.27
CA GLY A 101 -8.87 17.70 9.67
C GLY A 101 -8.01 16.62 10.34
N ALA A 102 -7.05 16.01 9.63
CA ALA A 102 -6.11 15.05 10.20
C ALA A 102 -4.86 15.71 10.83
N ILE A 103 -4.64 17.00 10.55
CA ILE A 103 -3.54 17.79 11.13
C ILE A 103 -4.00 18.39 12.45
N VAL A 104 -3.51 17.82 13.56
CA VAL A 104 -3.85 18.27 14.92
C VAL A 104 -2.99 19.44 15.37
N THR A 105 -1.76 19.55 14.85
CA THR A 105 -0.84 20.64 15.21
C THR A 105 -1.38 21.97 14.68
N ALA A 106 -1.58 22.93 15.58
CA ALA A 106 -2.03 24.27 15.21
C ALA A 106 -1.05 24.92 14.21
N PRO A 107 -1.52 25.50 13.09
CA PRO A 107 -0.68 26.08 12.03
C PRO A 107 0.43 27.02 12.51
N GLU A 108 0.17 27.80 13.55
CA GLU A 108 1.08 28.76 14.18
C GLU A 108 2.22 28.09 14.96
N LEU A 109 2.03 26.86 15.42
CA LEU A 109 3.03 26.08 16.16
C LEU A 109 3.93 25.24 15.24
N ILE A 110 3.61 25.14 13.94
CA ILE A 110 4.41 24.37 12.99
C ILE A 110 5.66 25.16 12.60
N PRO A 111 6.88 24.65 12.86
CA PRO A 111 8.11 25.35 12.50
C PRO A 111 8.17 25.66 11.00
N ALA A 112 8.70 26.83 10.63
CA ALA A 112 8.81 27.26 9.24
C ALA A 112 9.58 26.24 8.36
N GLU A 113 10.59 25.58 8.92
CA GLU A 113 11.33 24.50 8.25
C GLU A 113 10.42 23.31 7.88
N GLN A 114 9.53 22.90 8.79
CA GLN A 114 8.60 21.80 8.55
C GLN A 114 7.52 22.19 7.54
N LYS A 115 7.00 23.42 7.61
CA LYS A 115 6.07 23.95 6.59
C LYS A 115 6.70 23.87 5.20
N LYS A 116 7.96 24.30 5.07
CA LYS A 116 8.71 24.23 3.80
C LYS A 116 8.93 22.78 3.34
N LYS A 117 9.34 21.90 4.26
CA LYS A 117 9.64 20.48 3.96
C LYS A 117 8.40 19.71 3.48
N LEU A 118 7.25 19.96 4.11
CA LEU A 118 6.01 19.22 3.89
C LEU A 118 5.02 19.97 2.99
N ASN A 119 5.44 21.05 2.34
CA ASN A 119 4.57 21.95 1.58
C ASN A 119 3.72 21.22 0.52
N LEU A 120 4.27 20.19 -0.12
CA LEU A 120 3.55 19.40 -1.13
C LEU A 120 2.37 18.62 -0.56
N LEU A 121 2.38 18.31 0.75
CA LEU A 121 1.36 17.52 1.42
C LEU A 121 0.38 18.43 2.18
N ILE A 122 0.92 19.33 3.02
CA ILE A 122 0.12 20.13 3.95
C ILE A 122 -0.19 21.53 3.43
N GLY A 123 0.47 21.97 2.35
CA GLY A 123 0.44 23.36 1.88
C GLY A 123 -0.97 23.88 1.66
N LYS A 124 -1.84 23.07 1.04
CA LYS A 124 -3.25 23.43 0.79
C LYS A 124 -4.11 23.63 2.04
N TYR A 125 -3.65 23.20 3.22
CA TYR A 125 -4.36 23.33 4.50
C TYR A 125 -3.75 24.36 5.45
N ILE A 126 -2.49 24.72 5.22
CA ILE A 126 -1.68 25.52 6.16
C ILE A 126 -1.19 26.82 5.52
N SER A 127 -1.28 26.98 4.19
CA SER A 127 -1.05 28.26 3.52
C SER A 127 -1.96 29.31 4.13
N ASP A 128 -1.36 30.41 4.57
CA ASP A 128 -1.94 31.41 5.46
C ASP A 128 -3.41 31.68 5.14
N ARG A 129 -4.29 31.29 6.07
CA ARG A 129 -5.62 31.89 6.18
C ARG A 129 -5.42 33.33 6.68
N GLU A 130 -4.85 34.18 5.85
CA GLU A 130 -5.01 35.63 5.97
C GLU A 130 -6.35 35.99 5.30
N ALA A 131 -7.41 36.00 6.12
CA ALA A 131 -8.64 36.72 5.87
C ALA A 131 -9.23 37.18 7.21
#